data_AF-A0AAD2PWA1-F1
#
_entry.id   AF-A0AAD2PWA1-F1
#
_cell.length_a   1.000
_cell.length_b   1.000
_cell.length_c   1.000
_cell.angle_alpha   90.00
_cell.angle_beta   90.00
_cell.angle_gamma   90.00
#
_symmetry.space_group_name_H-M   'P 1'
#
loop_
_entity.id
_entity.type
_entity.pdbx_description
1 polymer ?
#
loop_
_entity_poly.entity_id
_entity_poly.type
_entity_poly.pdbx_seq_one_letter_code
_entity_poly.pdbx_strand_id
1 'polypeptide(L)'
;MIRSRLLLKLSWCLICLLESVASLPMEQTVPFKRMECFYDTFQEGERATMSIFVLSGSPLQATIRLEGPLAPLGADQNMQKFHESVMEFERNPNAKMTSDDFVYEQQVVDFESIEFEPLEEEEAVDQITGDDKHSEVMKVYERAKRRNEIAKRKRQAVRASDDPVLFTNGVPRAGWYRGCVVAHVDTVDVEFDLRKESDYGMHPSNDHVLSQDDYRRLQEDISSDAAQEKATAAMTKNGRRNVQQLQWQQGEMANDEDFVQAKEKIKELRSLLADIQSLMAKERRRVATHKQINEHSHQRMVKASFWETVLFVGITLMQVYLIHTWFTSGAPVLGR
;
A
#
# COMPACT_ATOMS: atom_id res chain seq x y z
N MET A 1 -24.21 -32.08 37.82
CA MET A 1 -23.15 -32.48 36.86
C MET A 1 -23.39 -32.08 35.40
N ILE A 2 -24.63 -31.92 34.91
CA ILE A 2 -24.90 -31.64 33.47
C ILE A 2 -24.57 -30.19 33.07
N ARG A 3 -24.70 -29.20 33.98
CA ARG A 3 -24.44 -27.78 33.68
C ARG A 3 -22.95 -27.44 33.41
N SER A 4 -22.01 -28.21 33.94
CA SER A 4 -20.57 -27.95 33.75
C SER A 4 -20.06 -28.35 32.36
N ARG A 5 -20.67 -29.36 31.72
CA ARG A 5 -20.28 -29.80 30.37
C ARG A 5 -20.78 -28.86 29.27
N LEU A 6 -21.84 -28.09 29.51
CA LEU A 6 -22.37 -27.12 28.54
C LEU A 6 -21.49 -25.87 28.47
N LEU A 7 -20.97 -25.41 29.61
CA LEU A 7 -20.10 -24.23 29.69
C LEU A 7 -18.74 -24.48 29.03
N LEU A 8 -18.17 -25.69 29.17
CA LEU A 8 -16.92 -26.03 28.46
C LEU A 8 -17.09 -26.08 26.94
N LYS A 9 -18.24 -26.55 26.43
CA LYS A 9 -18.50 -26.59 24.98
C LYS A 9 -18.75 -25.20 24.38
N LEU A 10 -19.42 -24.31 25.12
CA LEU A 10 -19.60 -22.92 24.71
C LEU A 10 -18.29 -22.15 24.75
N SER A 11 -17.42 -22.40 25.74
CA SER A 11 -16.09 -21.81 25.82
C SER A 11 -15.18 -22.24 24.66
N TRP A 12 -15.24 -23.51 24.23
CA TRP A 12 -14.44 -23.97 23.09
C TRP A 12 -14.96 -23.45 21.75
N CYS A 13 -16.27 -23.27 21.60
CA CYS A 13 -16.84 -22.67 20.39
C CYS A 13 -16.47 -21.19 20.24
N LEU A 14 -16.37 -20.46 21.36
CA LEU A 14 -15.94 -19.05 21.35
C LEU A 14 -14.45 -18.90 20.97
N ILE A 15 -13.60 -19.85 21.37
CA ILE A 15 -12.16 -19.83 21.07
C ILE A 15 -11.89 -20.17 19.59
N CYS A 16 -12.65 -21.09 18.98
CA CYS A 16 -12.49 -21.39 17.54
C CYS A 16 -12.95 -20.25 16.61
N LEU A 17 -13.73 -19.28 17.09
CA LEU A 17 -14.16 -18.12 16.28
C LEU A 17 -13.12 -16.98 16.26
N LEU A 18 -12.03 -17.08 17.03
CA LEU A 18 -11.00 -16.04 17.15
C LEU A 18 -9.78 -16.24 16.23
N GLU A 19 -9.70 -17.33 15.46
CA GLU A 19 -8.49 -17.67 14.69
C GLU A 19 -8.43 -17.14 13.26
N SER A 20 -9.40 -16.34 12.80
CA SER A 20 -9.27 -15.64 11.52
C SER A 20 -8.68 -14.24 11.73
N VAL A 21 -7.43 -14.20 12.19
CA VAL A 21 -6.63 -12.98 12.11
C VAL A 21 -6.20 -12.84 10.65
N ALA A 22 -7.09 -12.30 9.83
CA ALA A 22 -6.74 -11.83 8.51
C ALA A 22 -5.63 -10.78 8.68
N SER A 23 -4.47 -10.99 8.06
CA SER A 23 -3.34 -10.06 8.11
C SER A 23 -3.78 -8.72 7.52
N LEU A 24 -4.08 -7.75 8.38
CA LEU A 24 -4.34 -6.39 7.93
C LEU A 24 -3.04 -5.80 7.39
N PRO A 25 -3.11 -4.95 6.34
CA PRO A 25 -1.94 -4.22 5.90
C PRO A 25 -1.37 -3.45 7.10
N MET A 26 -0.06 -3.54 7.25
CA MET A 26 0.57 -3.07 8.46
C MET A 26 1.21 -1.71 8.21
N GLU A 27 0.73 -0.71 8.95
CA GLU A 27 1.29 0.64 8.93
C GLU A 27 2.49 0.73 9.87
N GLN A 28 3.61 1.24 9.38
CA GLN A 28 4.81 1.43 10.18
C GLN A 28 5.52 2.75 9.87
N THR A 29 5.93 3.45 10.94
CA THR A 29 6.83 4.60 10.84
C THR A 29 8.27 4.13 10.73
N VAL A 30 8.93 4.44 9.61
CA VAL A 30 10.34 4.15 9.35
C VAL A 30 11.18 5.40 9.67
N PRO A 31 12.02 5.38 10.71
CA PRO A 31 12.84 6.52 11.09
C PRO A 31 13.95 6.86 10.08
N PHE A 32 14.38 8.12 10.06
CA PHE A 32 15.46 8.59 9.18
C PHE A 32 16.74 7.75 9.30
N LYS A 33 17.29 7.35 8.14
CA LYS A 33 18.49 6.50 8.00
C LYS A 33 18.38 5.16 8.73
N ARG A 34 17.17 4.72 9.05
CA ARG A 34 16.90 3.40 9.59
C ARG A 34 16.17 2.55 8.57
N MET A 35 16.27 1.25 8.78
CA MET A 35 15.67 0.23 7.96
C MET A 35 14.75 -0.58 8.86
N GLU A 36 13.51 -0.72 8.44
CA GLU A 36 12.55 -1.62 9.08
C GLU A 36 12.27 -2.78 8.12
N CYS A 37 12.16 -4.00 8.67
CA CYS A 37 12.03 -5.21 7.87
C CYS A 37 10.92 -6.13 8.38
N PHE A 38 10.18 -6.71 7.45
CA PHE A 38 9.19 -7.76 7.65
C PHE A 38 9.75 -9.09 7.24
N TYR A 39 9.46 -10.12 8.00
CA TYR A 39 9.94 -11.47 7.76
C TYR A 39 8.76 -12.40 7.52
N ASP A 40 8.83 -13.18 6.45
CA ASP A 40 7.83 -14.21 6.17
C ASP A 40 8.47 -15.42 5.50
N THR A 41 7.77 -16.54 5.53
CA THR A 41 8.20 -17.82 4.99
C THR A 41 7.55 -18.10 3.64
N PHE A 42 8.32 -18.62 2.69
CA PHE A 42 7.83 -18.94 1.35
C PHE A 42 8.23 -20.34 0.92
N GLN A 43 7.40 -20.95 0.07
CA GLN A 43 7.70 -22.26 -0.52
C GLN A 43 8.49 -22.12 -1.83
N GLU A 44 9.20 -23.16 -2.22
CA GLU A 44 9.96 -23.19 -3.47
C GLU A 44 9.02 -23.15 -4.68
N GLY A 45 9.35 -22.30 -5.67
CA GLY A 45 8.57 -22.12 -6.89
C GLY A 45 7.33 -21.22 -6.72
N GLU A 46 7.06 -20.74 -5.51
CA GLU A 46 5.96 -19.83 -5.23
C GLU A 46 6.26 -18.40 -5.73
N ARG A 47 5.24 -17.59 -5.99
CA ARG A 47 5.42 -16.15 -6.23
C ARG A 47 5.09 -15.33 -5.00
N ALA A 48 5.98 -14.41 -4.66
CA ALA A 48 5.82 -13.45 -3.57
C ALA A 48 5.55 -12.07 -4.17
N THR A 49 4.52 -11.37 -3.67
CA THR A 49 4.26 -9.98 -4.03
C THR A 49 4.38 -9.07 -2.84
N MET A 50 5.29 -8.12 -2.91
CA MET A 50 5.45 -7.05 -1.92
C MET A 50 4.73 -5.78 -2.42
N SER A 51 3.88 -5.22 -1.58
CA SER A 51 3.08 -4.03 -1.83
C SER A 51 3.45 -2.96 -0.82
N ILE A 52 3.90 -1.80 -1.29
CA ILE A 52 4.31 -0.70 -0.43
C ILE A 52 3.66 0.59 -0.87
N PHE A 53 3.11 1.30 0.10
CA PHE A 53 2.48 2.59 -0.09
C PHE A 53 3.01 3.57 0.96
N VAL A 54 3.64 4.67 0.54
CA VAL A 54 4.15 5.69 1.47
C VAL A 54 3.00 6.62 1.82
N LEU A 55 2.56 6.58 3.07
CA LEU A 55 1.45 7.36 3.62
C LEU A 55 1.86 8.80 3.92
N SER A 56 3.07 9.00 4.46
CA SER A 56 3.56 10.30 4.93
C SER A 56 5.09 10.39 4.88
N GLY A 57 5.63 11.61 4.74
CA GLY A 57 7.08 11.88 4.66
C GLY A 57 7.40 13.16 3.87
N SER A 58 8.57 13.74 4.07
CA SER A 58 9.07 14.86 3.25
C SER A 58 10.59 14.76 3.08
N PRO A 59 11.10 14.28 1.93
CA PRO A 59 10.37 13.83 0.75
C PRO A 59 9.68 12.47 0.92
N LEU A 60 8.68 12.18 0.09
CA LEU A 60 7.99 10.88 0.01
C LEU A 60 8.85 9.82 -0.72
N GLN A 61 10.10 9.68 -0.31
CA GLN A 61 11.07 8.77 -0.92
C GLN A 61 11.48 7.67 0.06
N ALA A 62 11.40 6.42 -0.39
CA ALA A 62 11.87 5.26 0.35
C ALA A 62 12.56 4.26 -0.58
N THR A 63 13.60 3.61 -0.08
CA THR A 63 14.20 2.47 -0.79
C THR A 63 13.63 1.18 -0.24
N ILE A 64 13.14 0.37 -1.14
CA ILE A 64 12.49 -0.90 -0.86
C ILE A 64 13.45 -2.02 -1.23
N ARG A 65 13.52 -3.07 -0.41
CA ARG A 65 14.35 -4.24 -0.63
C ARG A 65 13.59 -5.52 -0.36
N LEU A 66 13.68 -6.50 -1.25
CA LEU A 66 13.25 -7.88 -1.00
C LEU A 66 14.50 -8.77 -1.02
N GLU A 67 14.75 -9.46 0.09
CA GLU A 67 15.96 -10.25 0.32
C GLU A 67 15.62 -11.64 0.84
N GLY A 68 16.23 -12.69 0.28
CA GLY A 68 16.13 -14.05 0.83
C GLY A 68 16.55 -15.15 -0.15
N PRO A 69 16.61 -16.41 0.29
CA PRO A 69 16.25 -16.89 1.63
C PRO A 69 17.35 -16.59 2.67
N LEU A 70 16.95 -16.11 3.85
CA LEU A 70 17.82 -15.82 4.99
C LEU A 70 18.08 -17.05 5.86
N ALA A 71 17.05 -17.90 6.01
CA ALA A 71 17.06 -19.11 6.81
C ALA A 71 16.14 -20.17 6.17
N PRO A 72 16.36 -21.48 6.37
CA PRO A 72 15.48 -22.53 5.88
C PRO A 72 14.14 -22.55 6.64
N LEU A 73 13.09 -23.15 6.06
CA LEU A 73 11.73 -23.19 6.65
C LEU A 73 11.69 -23.73 8.09
N GLY A 74 12.53 -24.72 8.43
CA GLY A 74 12.56 -25.32 9.79
C GLY A 74 13.33 -24.51 10.85
N ALA A 75 13.82 -23.31 10.53
CA ALA A 75 14.47 -22.43 11.50
C ALA A 75 13.47 -21.79 12.48
N ASP A 76 12.19 -21.77 12.12
CA ASP A 76 11.07 -21.25 12.92
C ASP A 76 10.90 -21.98 14.27
N GLN A 77 11.16 -23.29 14.30
CA GLN A 77 11.12 -24.11 15.51
C GLN A 77 12.14 -23.67 16.57
N ASN A 78 13.15 -22.91 16.17
CA ASN A 78 14.15 -22.38 17.08
C ASN A 78 14.46 -20.92 16.72
N MET A 79 13.70 -20.00 17.33
CA MET A 79 13.85 -18.55 17.17
C MET A 79 15.30 -18.07 17.33
N GLN A 80 16.13 -18.76 18.14
CA GLN A 80 17.54 -18.44 18.28
C GLN A 80 18.35 -18.73 17.00
N LYS A 81 18.09 -19.86 16.31
CA LYS A 81 18.74 -20.20 15.03
C LYS A 81 18.31 -19.25 13.91
N PHE A 82 17.03 -18.86 13.90
CA PHE A 82 16.55 -17.84 12.98
C PHE A 82 17.28 -16.52 13.21
N HIS A 83 17.33 -16.03 14.45
CA HIS A 83 18.04 -14.80 14.80
C HIS A 83 19.54 -14.88 14.45
N GLU A 84 20.20 -16.00 14.73
CA GLU A 84 21.60 -16.23 14.35
C GLU A 84 21.82 -16.14 12.83
N SER A 85 20.92 -16.74 12.03
CA SER A 85 20.99 -16.71 10.56
C SER A 85 20.78 -15.29 10.00
N VAL A 86 19.89 -14.51 10.61
CA VAL A 86 19.66 -13.10 10.27
C VAL A 86 20.89 -12.26 10.62
N MET A 87 21.44 -12.41 11.83
CA MET A 87 22.66 -11.71 12.25
C MET A 87 23.88 -12.07 11.41
N GLU A 88 23.99 -13.33 10.97
CA GLU A 88 25.04 -13.77 10.05
C GLU A 88 24.88 -13.08 8.68
N PHE A 89 23.66 -13.00 8.15
CA PHE A 89 23.38 -12.28 6.91
C PHE A 89 23.75 -10.79 7.02
N GLU A 90 23.40 -10.13 8.12
CA GLU A 90 23.71 -8.72 8.35
C GLU A 90 25.22 -8.44 8.44
N ARG A 91 26.01 -9.38 8.95
CA ARG A 91 27.48 -9.25 8.99
C ARG A 91 28.11 -9.32 7.61
N ASN A 92 27.55 -10.10 6.68
CA ASN A 92 28.12 -10.29 5.35
C ASN A 92 27.05 -10.55 4.26
N PRO A 93 26.33 -9.51 3.82
CA PRO A 93 25.27 -9.66 2.82
C PRO A 93 25.81 -10.16 1.48
N ASN A 94 27.02 -9.74 1.11
CA ASN A 94 27.64 -10.05 -0.18
C ASN A 94 27.96 -11.54 -0.35
N ALA A 95 28.23 -12.27 0.73
CA ALA A 95 28.53 -13.70 0.64
C ALA A 95 27.33 -14.51 0.14
N LYS A 96 26.10 -14.13 0.51
CA LYS A 96 24.87 -14.84 0.13
C LYS A 96 24.27 -14.34 -1.19
N MET A 97 24.50 -13.08 -1.56
CA MET A 97 23.98 -12.48 -2.81
C MET A 97 24.55 -13.08 -4.11
N THR A 98 25.64 -13.85 -4.05
CA THR A 98 26.26 -14.46 -5.25
C THR A 98 25.63 -15.78 -5.67
N SER A 99 24.71 -16.31 -4.87
CA SER A 99 24.01 -17.56 -5.18
C SER A 99 22.84 -17.28 -6.11
N ASP A 100 22.69 -18.06 -7.18
CA ASP A 100 21.54 -17.99 -8.09
C ASP A 100 20.20 -18.23 -7.34
N ASP A 101 20.26 -18.91 -6.20
CA ASP A 101 19.12 -19.16 -5.30
C ASP A 101 18.74 -17.94 -4.42
N PHE A 102 19.45 -16.81 -4.51
CA PHE A 102 19.21 -15.64 -3.66
C PHE A 102 18.47 -14.53 -4.43
N VAL A 103 17.29 -14.17 -3.92
CA VAL A 103 16.52 -13.02 -4.40
C VAL A 103 17.06 -11.76 -3.72
N TYR A 104 17.57 -10.84 -4.53
CA TYR A 104 17.87 -9.48 -4.13
C TYR A 104 17.27 -8.51 -5.12
N GLU A 105 16.19 -7.85 -4.73
CA GLU A 105 15.62 -6.76 -5.51
C GLU A 105 15.60 -5.49 -4.68
N GLN A 106 16.14 -4.40 -5.26
CA GLN A 106 16.10 -3.08 -4.66
C GLN A 106 15.48 -2.09 -5.63
N GLN A 107 14.46 -1.36 -5.18
CA GLN A 107 13.90 -0.25 -5.93
C GLN A 107 13.84 1.00 -5.04
N VAL A 108 14.33 2.11 -5.58
CA VAL A 108 14.09 3.43 -4.98
C VAL A 108 12.72 3.89 -5.47
N VAL A 109 11.81 4.11 -4.54
CA VAL A 109 10.48 4.64 -4.84
C VAL A 109 10.43 6.08 -4.38
N ASP A 110 10.01 6.94 -5.30
CA ASP A 110 9.84 8.37 -5.09
C ASP A 110 8.40 8.71 -5.46
N PHE A 111 7.59 9.01 -4.44
CA PHE A 111 6.18 9.36 -4.58
C PHE A 111 5.96 10.88 -4.65
N GLU A 112 7.03 11.68 -4.55
CA GLU A 112 6.87 13.09 -4.86
C GLU A 112 6.49 13.20 -6.34
N SER A 113 5.31 13.78 -6.59
CA SER A 113 4.94 14.17 -7.93
C SER A 113 6.03 15.11 -8.40
N ILE A 114 6.84 14.67 -9.37
CA ILE A 114 7.72 15.58 -10.09
C ILE A 114 6.77 16.63 -10.66
N GLU A 115 6.72 17.79 -10.02
CA GLU A 115 6.09 18.97 -10.59
C GLU A 115 6.84 19.19 -11.89
N PHE A 116 6.24 18.71 -12.97
CA PHE A 116 6.70 19.04 -14.30
C PHE A 116 6.38 20.52 -14.43
N GLU A 117 7.36 21.36 -14.15
CA GLU A 117 7.40 22.66 -14.80
C GLU A 117 7.20 22.35 -16.29
N PRO A 118 6.07 22.79 -16.88
CA PRO A 118 5.91 22.64 -18.32
C PRO A 118 7.16 23.28 -18.90
N LEU A 119 7.93 22.50 -19.66
CA LEU A 119 9.02 23.06 -20.44
C LEU A 119 8.35 24.15 -21.26
N GLU A 120 8.59 25.41 -20.89
CA GLU A 120 8.25 26.53 -21.75
C GLU A 120 8.89 26.17 -23.08
N GLU A 121 8.06 25.99 -24.11
CA GLU A 121 8.56 25.78 -25.46
C GLU A 121 9.41 27.01 -25.76
N GLU A 122 10.74 26.89 -25.65
CA GLU A 122 11.64 27.94 -26.07
C GLU A 122 11.34 28.19 -27.56
N GLU A 123 10.57 29.25 -27.83
CA GLU A 123 10.33 29.84 -29.13
C GLU A 123 11.67 30.35 -29.67
N ALA A 124 12.53 29.43 -30.12
CA ALA A 124 13.89 29.74 -30.53
C ALA A 124 14.24 29.06 -31.85
N VAL A 125 13.52 29.38 -32.93
CA VAL A 125 13.98 29.08 -34.30
C VAL A 125 13.74 30.23 -35.29
N ASP A 126 13.56 31.47 -34.85
CA ASP A 126 13.26 32.57 -35.78
C ASP A 126 14.48 33.35 -36.29
N GLN A 127 15.71 33.07 -35.84
CA GLN A 127 16.90 33.89 -36.20
C GLN A 127 18.11 33.14 -36.77
N ILE A 128 18.00 31.88 -37.16
CA ILE A 128 19.08 31.24 -37.92
C ILE A 128 18.94 31.71 -39.37
N THR A 129 19.99 32.22 -40.02
CA THR A 129 20.05 32.53 -41.46
C THR A 129 21.39 32.00 -42.00
N GLY A 130 21.35 31.06 -42.97
CA GLY A 130 22.55 30.40 -43.52
C GLY A 130 22.29 28.99 -44.05
N ASP A 131 23.10 28.53 -45.01
CA ASP A 131 22.93 27.24 -45.73
C ASP A 131 23.29 26.00 -44.88
N ASP A 132 23.94 26.17 -43.73
CA ASP A 132 24.25 25.07 -42.77
C ASP A 132 23.08 24.71 -41.83
N LYS A 133 21.91 25.34 -42.03
CA LYS A 133 20.70 25.23 -41.19
C LYS A 133 20.23 23.81 -40.90
N HIS A 134 20.32 22.92 -41.88
CA HIS A 134 19.67 21.62 -41.75
C HIS A 134 20.32 20.75 -40.66
N SER A 135 21.65 20.83 -40.51
CA SER A 135 22.37 20.06 -39.50
C SER A 135 22.09 20.55 -38.08
N GLU A 136 22.02 21.87 -37.87
CA GLU A 136 21.76 22.44 -36.54
C GLU A 136 20.32 22.25 -36.10
N VAL A 137 19.36 22.46 -37.00
CA VAL A 137 17.93 22.25 -36.72
C VAL A 137 17.67 20.78 -36.35
N MET A 138 18.31 19.82 -37.05
CA MET A 138 18.19 18.40 -36.70
C MET A 138 18.75 18.08 -35.31
N LYS A 139 19.87 18.69 -34.89
CA LYS A 139 20.43 18.49 -33.54
C LYS A 139 19.52 19.04 -32.44
N VAL A 140 18.88 20.19 -32.67
CA VAL A 140 17.92 20.77 -31.72
C VAL A 140 16.69 19.88 -31.60
N TYR A 141 16.14 19.43 -32.73
CA TYR A 141 15.00 18.51 -32.76
C TYR A 141 15.30 17.18 -32.04
N GLU A 142 16.47 16.58 -32.26
CA GLU A 142 16.86 15.34 -31.56
C GLU A 142 17.01 15.54 -30.04
N ARG A 143 17.56 16.69 -29.59
CA ARG A 143 17.65 17.01 -28.16
C ARG A 143 16.26 17.19 -27.54
N ALA A 144 15.35 17.90 -28.21
CA ALA A 144 13.98 18.08 -27.77
C ALA A 144 13.24 16.73 -27.70
N LYS A 145 13.40 15.88 -28.72
CA LYS A 145 12.82 14.52 -28.75
C LYS A 145 13.33 13.66 -27.60
N ARG A 146 14.65 13.63 -27.34
CA ARG A 146 15.21 12.89 -26.18
C ARG A 146 14.69 13.43 -24.85
N ARG A 147 14.59 14.75 -24.69
CA ARG A 147 14.02 15.36 -23.48
C ARG A 147 12.55 14.96 -23.29
N ASN A 148 11.75 14.99 -24.35
CA ASN A 148 10.35 14.56 -24.31
C ASN A 148 10.21 13.06 -24.03
N GLU A 149 11.07 12.21 -24.57
CA GLU A 149 11.07 10.77 -24.25
C GLU A 149 11.48 10.51 -22.79
N ILE A 150 12.48 11.22 -22.27
CA ILE A 150 12.88 11.15 -20.87
C ILE A 150 11.76 11.67 -19.97
N ALA A 151 11.15 12.80 -20.31
CA ALA A 151 9.99 13.36 -19.60
C ALA A 151 8.80 12.40 -19.65
N LYS A 152 8.52 11.75 -20.78
CA LYS A 152 7.46 10.75 -20.91
C LYS A 152 7.74 9.50 -20.08
N ARG A 153 8.98 9.00 -20.07
CA ARG A 153 9.39 7.88 -19.19
C ARG A 153 9.29 8.27 -17.73
N LYS A 154 9.71 9.49 -17.38
CA LYS A 154 9.55 10.04 -16.04
C LYS A 154 8.07 10.21 -15.68
N ARG A 155 7.20 10.67 -16.58
CA ARG A 155 5.73 10.75 -16.37
C ARG A 155 5.08 9.37 -16.25
N GLN A 156 5.54 8.38 -17.00
CA GLN A 156 5.10 7.00 -16.85
C GLN A 156 5.62 6.36 -15.56
N ALA A 157 6.77 6.82 -15.05
CA ALA A 157 7.34 6.42 -13.77
C ALA A 157 6.75 7.17 -12.57
N VAL A 158 6.28 8.42 -12.78
CA VAL A 158 5.39 9.15 -11.88
C VAL A 158 4.03 8.49 -12.03
N ARG A 159 3.95 7.29 -11.44
CA ARG A 159 2.71 6.56 -11.24
C ARG A 159 1.73 7.51 -10.57
N ALA A 160 0.44 7.39 -10.89
CA ALA A 160 -0.59 8.08 -10.13
C ALA A 160 -0.29 7.83 -8.64
N SER A 161 -0.17 8.88 -7.84
CA SER A 161 0.34 8.84 -6.46
C SER A 161 -0.44 7.93 -5.51
N ASP A 162 -1.45 7.22 -6.02
CA ASP A 162 -2.53 6.60 -5.27
C ASP A 162 -2.49 5.07 -5.35
N ASP A 163 -1.55 4.48 -6.11
CA ASP A 163 -1.39 3.03 -6.20
C ASP A 163 -0.12 2.55 -5.47
N PRO A 164 -0.23 1.48 -4.65
CA PRO A 164 0.94 0.89 -4.03
C PRO A 164 1.92 0.40 -5.08
N VAL A 165 3.21 0.49 -4.78
CA VAL A 165 4.21 -0.14 -5.63
C VAL A 165 4.21 -1.63 -5.35
N LEU A 166 3.94 -2.39 -6.41
CA LEU A 166 3.89 -3.84 -6.40
C LEU A 166 5.17 -4.42 -7.01
N PHE A 167 5.78 -5.35 -6.30
CA PHE A 167 6.94 -6.13 -6.73
C PHE A 167 6.61 -7.60 -6.63
N THR A 168 6.64 -8.34 -7.73
CA THR A 168 6.38 -9.78 -7.72
C THR A 168 7.58 -10.55 -8.22
N ASN A 169 8.13 -11.39 -7.36
CA ASN A 169 9.25 -12.26 -7.69
C ASN A 169 8.88 -13.72 -7.46
N GLY A 170 9.46 -14.60 -8.29
CA GLY A 170 9.49 -16.04 -8.01
C GLY A 170 10.44 -16.33 -6.85
N VAL A 171 10.06 -17.30 -6.03
CA VAL A 171 10.81 -17.77 -4.87
C VAL A 171 11.65 -18.97 -5.33
N PRO A 172 12.95 -18.80 -5.61
CA PRO A 172 13.79 -19.88 -6.15
C PRO A 172 13.99 -21.02 -5.15
N ARG A 173 13.88 -20.74 -3.85
CA ARG A 173 14.10 -21.73 -2.79
C ARG A 173 13.24 -21.45 -1.58
N ALA A 174 12.70 -22.50 -0.98
CA ALA A 174 11.90 -22.40 0.23
C ALA A 174 12.72 -21.85 1.42
N GLY A 175 12.16 -20.89 2.16
CA GLY A 175 12.84 -20.29 3.31
C GLY A 175 12.19 -19.01 3.83
N TRP A 176 12.89 -18.36 4.75
CA TRP A 176 12.55 -17.06 5.29
C TRP A 176 13.05 -15.95 4.37
N TYR A 177 12.17 -15.06 3.95
CA TYR A 177 12.49 -13.86 3.18
C TYR A 177 12.19 -12.63 4.02
N ARG A 178 12.85 -11.52 3.71
CA ARG A 178 12.54 -10.23 4.30
C ARG A 178 12.26 -9.15 3.27
N GLY A 179 11.19 -8.40 3.50
CA GLY A 179 10.94 -7.14 2.80
C GLY A 179 11.32 -5.99 3.72
N CYS A 180 12.24 -5.13 3.29
CA CYS A 180 12.73 -4.00 4.07
C CYS A 180 12.41 -2.67 3.39
N VAL A 181 12.18 -1.65 4.21
CA VAL A 181 12.00 -0.27 3.78
C VAL A 181 13.05 0.60 4.47
N VAL A 182 13.75 1.42 3.69
CA VAL A 182 14.82 2.32 4.15
C VAL A 182 14.42 3.75 3.87
N ALA A 183 14.35 4.56 4.92
CA ALA A 183 14.10 6.00 4.81
C ALA A 183 15.42 6.76 4.66
N HIS A 184 15.66 7.40 3.52
CA HIS A 184 16.94 8.06 3.25
C HIS A 184 17.03 9.51 3.71
N VAL A 185 15.92 10.26 3.66
CA VAL A 185 15.93 11.73 3.78
C VAL A 185 15.20 12.22 5.04
N ASP A 186 14.02 11.70 5.36
CA ASP A 186 13.29 11.97 6.61
C ASP A 186 12.59 10.70 7.12
N THR A 187 11.87 10.77 8.23
CA THR A 187 10.96 9.72 8.68
C THR A 187 9.81 9.55 7.68
N VAL A 188 9.49 8.32 7.31
CA VAL A 188 8.38 8.01 6.40
C VAL A 188 7.42 7.03 7.06
N ASP A 189 6.12 7.28 6.93
CA ASP A 189 5.11 6.31 7.31
C ASP A 189 4.75 5.49 6.08
N VAL A 190 4.81 4.16 6.19
CA VAL A 190 4.54 3.26 5.08
C VAL A 190 3.51 2.21 5.47
N GLU A 191 2.59 1.94 4.56
CA GLU A 191 1.76 0.74 4.56
C GLU A 191 2.51 -0.33 3.77
N PHE A 192 2.85 -1.41 4.45
CA PHE A 192 3.61 -2.53 3.88
C PHE A 192 2.75 -3.80 3.95
N ASP A 193 2.73 -4.54 2.85
CA ASP A 193 2.06 -5.83 2.76
C ASP A 193 2.90 -6.81 1.91
N LEU A 194 3.07 -8.03 2.40
CA LEU A 194 3.83 -9.09 1.73
C LEU A 194 2.93 -10.31 1.59
N ARG A 195 2.65 -10.69 0.34
CA ARG A 195 1.64 -11.68 -0.01
C ARG A 195 2.24 -12.85 -0.76
N LYS A 196 1.73 -14.04 -0.48
CA LYS A 196 2.17 -15.29 -1.10
C LYS A 196 1.10 -15.84 -2.04
N GLU A 197 1.54 -16.42 -3.14
CA GLU A 197 0.64 -17.04 -4.12
C GLU A 197 -0.16 -18.21 -3.53
N SER A 198 0.38 -18.98 -2.60
CA SER A 198 -0.35 -20.10 -1.98
C SER A 198 -1.58 -19.67 -1.19
N ASP A 199 -1.51 -18.47 -0.61
CA ASP A 199 -2.52 -17.98 0.33
C ASP A 199 -3.62 -17.20 -0.39
N TYR A 200 -3.26 -16.41 -1.40
CA TYR A 200 -4.19 -15.50 -2.09
C TYR A 200 -4.40 -15.82 -3.57
N GLY A 201 -3.53 -16.62 -4.20
CA GLY A 201 -3.54 -16.86 -5.63
C GLY A 201 -3.04 -15.68 -6.47
N MET A 202 -2.87 -15.90 -7.77
CA MET A 202 -2.44 -14.89 -8.73
C MET A 202 -3.62 -14.13 -9.34
N HIS A 203 -3.45 -12.83 -9.53
CA HIS A 203 -4.41 -12.00 -10.23
C HIS A 203 -4.31 -12.27 -11.75
N PRO A 204 -5.42 -12.48 -12.46
CA PRO A 204 -5.42 -12.94 -13.85
C PRO A 204 -4.90 -11.94 -14.90
N SER A 205 -4.63 -10.68 -14.53
CA SER A 205 -4.39 -9.58 -15.48
C SER A 205 -3.06 -8.86 -15.30
N ASN A 206 -2.53 -8.76 -14.07
CA ASN A 206 -1.36 -7.96 -13.75
C ASN A 206 -0.17 -8.78 -13.23
N ASP A 207 -0.28 -10.12 -13.23
CA ASP A 207 0.80 -11.03 -12.83
C ASP A 207 1.34 -10.79 -11.41
N HIS A 208 0.51 -10.21 -10.55
CA HIS A 208 0.75 -10.01 -9.13
C HIS A 208 -0.13 -10.96 -8.30
N VAL A 209 0.29 -11.29 -7.08
CA VAL A 209 -0.57 -11.99 -6.11
C VAL A 209 -1.78 -11.10 -5.80
N LEU A 210 -2.95 -11.70 -5.59
CA LEU A 210 -4.20 -10.98 -5.28
C LEU A 210 -4.09 -10.21 -3.97
N SER A 211 -4.68 -9.02 -3.88
CA SER A 211 -4.74 -8.29 -2.60
C SER A 211 -5.70 -9.01 -1.66
N GLN A 212 -5.57 -8.81 -0.35
CA GLN A 212 -6.52 -9.43 0.59
C GLN A 212 -7.97 -9.00 0.31
N ASP A 213 -8.18 -7.73 -0.05
CA ASP A 213 -9.49 -7.22 -0.44
C ASP A 213 -10.01 -7.91 -1.71
N ASP A 214 -9.15 -8.10 -2.72
CA ASP A 214 -9.52 -8.77 -3.97
C ASP A 214 -9.76 -10.27 -3.77
N TYR A 215 -8.95 -10.93 -2.94
CA TYR A 215 -9.14 -12.33 -2.57
C TYR A 215 -10.46 -12.53 -1.82
N ARG A 216 -10.80 -11.64 -0.87
CA ARG A 216 -12.09 -11.69 -0.18
C ARG A 216 -13.25 -11.54 -1.15
N ARG A 217 -13.18 -10.60 -2.10
CA ARG A 217 -14.19 -10.44 -3.15
C ARG A 217 -14.33 -11.68 -4.01
N LEU A 218 -13.20 -12.25 -4.45
CA LEU A 218 -13.19 -13.49 -5.23
C LEU A 218 -13.84 -14.64 -4.46
N GLN A 219 -13.56 -14.75 -3.15
CA GLN A 219 -14.16 -15.77 -2.30
C GLN A 219 -15.66 -15.55 -2.08
N GLU A 220 -16.10 -14.30 -1.91
CA GLU A 220 -17.51 -13.91 -1.84
C GLU A 220 -18.24 -14.26 -3.15
N ASP A 221 -17.65 -13.94 -4.30
CA ASP A 221 -18.18 -14.27 -5.62
C ASP A 221 -18.33 -15.78 -5.81
N ILE A 222 -17.29 -16.56 -5.51
CA ILE A 222 -17.32 -18.03 -5.55
C ILE A 222 -18.43 -18.59 -4.65
N SER A 223 -18.54 -18.07 -3.42
CA SER A 223 -19.56 -18.51 -2.46
C SER A 223 -20.98 -18.16 -2.92
N SER A 224 -21.15 -17.00 -3.56
CA SER A 224 -22.44 -16.52 -4.05
C SER A 224 -22.90 -17.30 -5.28
N ASP A 225 -21.99 -17.62 -6.21
CA ASP A 225 -22.26 -18.44 -7.38
C ASP A 225 -22.61 -19.88 -6.95
N ALA A 226 -21.89 -20.45 -5.98
CA ALA A 226 -22.21 -21.77 -5.42
C ALA A 226 -23.55 -21.81 -4.67
N ALA A 227 -23.90 -20.74 -3.96
CA ALA A 227 -25.21 -20.60 -3.31
C ALA A 227 -26.34 -20.48 -4.35
N GLN A 228 -26.11 -19.70 -5.42
CA GLN A 228 -27.05 -19.55 -6.50
C GLN A 228 -27.26 -20.86 -7.27
N GLU A 229 -26.19 -21.61 -7.53
CA GLU A 229 -26.27 -22.94 -8.16
C GLU A 229 -27.12 -23.89 -7.30
N LYS A 230 -26.87 -23.97 -5.99
CA LYS A 230 -27.68 -24.78 -5.07
C LYS A 230 -29.15 -24.36 -5.05
N ALA A 231 -29.44 -23.06 -5.07
CA ALA A 231 -30.80 -22.55 -5.12
C ALA A 231 -31.50 -22.93 -6.44
N THR A 232 -30.81 -22.81 -7.58
CA THR A 232 -31.34 -23.22 -8.88
C THR A 232 -31.58 -24.74 -8.93
N ALA A 233 -30.65 -25.56 -8.44
CA ALA A 233 -30.80 -27.01 -8.38
C ALA A 233 -31.95 -27.45 -7.46
N ALA A 234 -32.18 -26.74 -6.34
CA ALA A 234 -33.31 -26.99 -5.45
C ALA A 234 -34.65 -26.60 -6.10
N MET A 235 -34.69 -25.48 -6.83
CA MET A 235 -35.85 -25.10 -7.64
C MET A 235 -36.14 -26.13 -8.74
N THR A 236 -35.12 -26.68 -9.42
CA THR A 236 -35.34 -27.74 -10.43
C THR A 236 -35.88 -29.04 -9.81
N LYS A 237 -35.40 -29.42 -8.60
CA LYS A 237 -35.85 -30.64 -7.91
C LYS A 237 -37.26 -30.52 -7.34
N ASN A 238 -37.61 -29.38 -6.74
CA ASN A 238 -38.97 -29.14 -6.21
C ASN A 238 -39.95 -28.75 -7.31
N GLY A 239 -39.49 -28.06 -8.36
CA GLY A 239 -40.23 -27.80 -9.59
C GLY A 239 -40.70 -29.10 -10.23
N ARG A 240 -39.89 -30.16 -10.30
CA ARG A 240 -40.35 -31.47 -10.80
C ARG A 240 -41.50 -32.12 -10.03
N ARG A 241 -41.76 -31.75 -8.77
CA ARG A 241 -42.90 -32.30 -7.99
C ARG A 241 -44.17 -31.46 -8.08
N ASN A 242 -44.07 -30.16 -8.34
CA ASN A 242 -45.24 -29.27 -8.45
C ASN A 242 -45.56 -28.81 -9.88
N VAL A 243 -44.63 -28.96 -10.85
CA VAL A 243 -44.85 -28.62 -12.26
C VAL A 243 -45.82 -29.58 -12.94
N GLN A 244 -45.98 -30.81 -12.46
CA GLN A 244 -47.04 -31.69 -12.98
C GLN A 244 -48.46 -31.20 -12.60
N GLN A 245 -48.60 -30.26 -11.66
CA GLN A 245 -49.90 -29.76 -11.18
C GLN A 245 -50.23 -28.31 -11.59
N LEU A 246 -49.25 -27.50 -12.00
CA LEU A 246 -49.46 -26.10 -12.41
C LEU A 246 -49.33 -25.85 -13.92
N GLN A 247 -48.99 -26.87 -14.72
CA GLN A 247 -48.84 -26.77 -16.18
C GLN A 247 -50.16 -26.51 -16.95
N TRP A 248 -51.31 -26.42 -16.27
CA TRP A 248 -52.62 -26.23 -16.90
C TRP A 248 -53.20 -24.80 -16.79
N GLN A 249 -52.50 -23.80 -16.22
CA GLN A 249 -53.10 -22.47 -16.01
C GLN A 249 -52.35 -21.23 -16.50
N GLN A 250 -51.11 -21.32 -16.99
CA GLN A 250 -50.43 -20.14 -17.54
C GLN A 250 -49.76 -20.47 -18.86
N GLY A 251 -50.60 -20.57 -19.89
CA GLY A 251 -50.16 -20.33 -21.26
C GLY A 251 -50.03 -18.83 -21.47
N GLU A 252 -48.86 -18.27 -21.16
CA GLU A 252 -48.34 -17.10 -21.84
C GLU A 252 -46.83 -17.05 -21.59
N MET A 253 -46.10 -17.16 -22.69
CA MET A 253 -44.66 -17.35 -22.75
C MET A 253 -43.96 -16.06 -22.34
N ALA A 254 -43.58 -15.94 -21.08
CA ALA A 254 -42.42 -15.14 -20.72
C ALA A 254 -41.18 -15.97 -21.12
N ASN A 255 -40.50 -15.54 -22.18
CA ASN A 255 -39.37 -16.27 -22.76
C ASN A 255 -38.29 -16.48 -21.70
N ASP A 256 -37.87 -17.73 -21.50
CA ASP A 256 -36.71 -18.06 -20.64
C ASP A 256 -35.45 -17.27 -21.05
N GLU A 257 -35.37 -16.85 -22.33
CA GLU A 257 -34.33 -15.98 -22.86
C GLU A 257 -34.26 -14.61 -22.15
N ASP A 258 -35.41 -13.98 -21.86
CA ASP A 258 -35.47 -12.67 -21.19
C ASP A 258 -34.98 -12.78 -19.74
N PHE A 259 -35.25 -13.92 -19.09
CA PHE A 259 -34.78 -14.18 -17.73
C PHE A 259 -33.26 -14.42 -17.69
N VAL A 260 -32.71 -15.12 -18.68
CA VAL A 260 -31.26 -15.30 -18.81
C VAL A 260 -30.57 -13.96 -19.06
N GLN A 261 -31.09 -13.14 -19.98
CA GLN A 261 -30.56 -11.79 -20.25
C GLN A 261 -30.65 -10.90 -19.00
N ALA A 262 -31.77 -10.90 -18.28
CA ALA A 262 -31.92 -10.13 -17.05
C ALA A 262 -30.92 -10.56 -15.97
N LYS A 263 -30.66 -11.88 -15.85
CA LYS A 263 -29.68 -12.42 -14.89
C LYS A 263 -28.26 -11.97 -15.24
N GLU A 264 -27.89 -11.99 -16.51
CA GLU A 264 -26.58 -11.52 -16.97
C GLU A 264 -26.41 -10.02 -16.70
N LYS A 265 -27.45 -9.21 -16.97
CA LYS A 265 -27.46 -7.78 -16.64
C LYS A 265 -27.36 -7.50 -15.15
N ILE A 266 -27.98 -8.30 -14.30
CA ILE A 266 -27.82 -8.17 -12.84
C ILE A 266 -26.39 -8.50 -12.42
N LYS A 267 -25.74 -9.51 -13.03
CA LYS A 267 -24.34 -9.85 -12.74
C LYS A 267 -23.40 -8.72 -13.17
N GLU A 268 -23.62 -8.15 -14.36
CA GLU A 268 -22.88 -6.98 -14.86
C GLU A 268 -23.02 -5.77 -13.94
N LEU A 269 -24.25 -5.44 -13.51
CA LEU A 269 -24.50 -4.33 -12.59
C LEU A 269 -23.84 -4.53 -11.21
N ARG A 270 -23.82 -5.76 -10.68
CA ARG A 270 -23.12 -6.07 -9.43
C ARG A 270 -21.62 -5.87 -9.57
N SER A 271 -21.05 -6.32 -10.68
CA SER A 271 -19.62 -6.11 -10.99
C SER A 271 -19.29 -4.61 -11.06
N LEU A 272 -20.10 -3.82 -11.77
CA LEU A 272 -19.91 -2.37 -11.88
C LEU A 272 -20.06 -1.67 -10.52
N LEU A 273 -21.02 -2.10 -9.70
CA LEU A 273 -21.23 -1.53 -8.37
C LEU A 273 -20.07 -1.84 -7.42
N ALA A 274 -19.53 -3.07 -7.48
CA ALA A 274 -18.34 -3.45 -6.72
C ALA A 274 -17.12 -2.62 -7.16
N ASP A 275 -16.96 -2.40 -8.47
CA ASP A 275 -15.89 -1.57 -9.02
C ASP A 275 -16.00 -0.10 -8.54
N ILE A 276 -17.20 0.50 -8.64
CA ILE A 276 -17.46 1.86 -8.14
C ILE A 276 -17.22 1.95 -6.62
N GLN A 277 -17.64 0.96 -5.84
CA GLN A 277 -17.38 0.94 -4.40
C GLN A 277 -15.87 0.89 -4.10
N SER A 278 -15.11 0.13 -4.89
CA SER A 278 -13.65 0.06 -4.76
C SER A 278 -12.98 1.40 -5.09
N LEU A 279 -13.42 2.07 -6.15
CA LEU A 279 -12.96 3.40 -6.55
C LEU A 279 -13.29 4.45 -5.49
N MET A 280 -14.51 4.44 -4.95
CA MET A 280 -14.93 5.35 -3.88
C MET A 280 -14.15 5.11 -2.59
N ALA A 281 -13.83 3.85 -2.25
CA ALA A 281 -12.98 3.54 -1.11
C ALA A 281 -11.55 4.06 -1.31
N LYS A 282 -11.02 3.95 -2.53
CA LYS A 282 -9.72 4.50 -2.92
C LYS A 282 -9.71 6.03 -2.84
N GLU A 283 -10.74 6.71 -3.36
CA GLU A 283 -10.88 8.16 -3.24
C GLU A 283 -11.00 8.62 -1.78
N ARG A 284 -11.74 7.89 -0.93
CA ARG A 284 -11.83 8.22 0.50
C ARG A 284 -10.48 8.08 1.20
N ARG A 285 -9.71 7.03 0.90
CA ARG A 285 -8.32 6.90 1.39
C ARG A 285 -7.50 8.10 0.94
N ARG A 286 -7.53 8.44 -0.35
CA ARG A 286 -6.84 9.61 -0.89
C ARG A 286 -7.21 10.92 -0.18
N VAL A 287 -8.50 11.19 0.01
CA VAL A 287 -8.96 12.41 0.70
C VAL A 287 -8.52 12.40 2.15
N ALA A 288 -8.55 11.24 2.83
CA ALA A 288 -8.06 11.11 4.20
C ALA A 288 -6.56 11.36 4.28
N THR A 289 -5.75 10.80 3.37
CA THR A 289 -4.30 11.01 3.31
C THR A 289 -3.96 12.47 3.02
N HIS A 290 -4.59 13.10 2.02
CA HIS A 290 -4.39 14.54 1.76
C HIS A 290 -4.84 15.41 2.92
N LYS A 291 -5.93 15.05 3.61
CA LYS A 291 -6.38 15.76 4.80
C LYS A 291 -5.36 15.65 5.93
N GLN A 292 -4.79 14.46 6.17
CA GLN A 292 -3.73 14.27 7.16
C GLN A 292 -2.46 15.04 6.79
N ILE A 293 -2.01 15.00 5.54
CA ILE A 293 -0.84 15.76 5.07
C ILE A 293 -1.08 17.26 5.27
N ASN A 294 -2.25 17.75 4.86
CA ASN A 294 -2.60 19.16 5.00
C ASN A 294 -2.72 19.57 6.48
N GLU A 295 -3.37 18.77 7.32
CA GLU A 295 -3.45 19.01 8.77
C GLU A 295 -2.06 18.98 9.43
N HIS A 296 -1.17 18.07 9.05
CA HIS A 296 0.20 18.01 9.58
C HIS A 296 1.02 19.25 9.19
N SER A 297 0.86 19.76 7.96
CA SER A 297 1.52 20.99 7.52
C SER A 297 1.00 22.21 8.30
N HIS A 298 -0.32 22.32 8.45
CA HIS A 298 -0.98 23.42 9.14
C HIS A 298 -0.68 23.40 10.65
N GLN A 299 -0.63 22.22 11.28
CA GLN A 299 -0.28 22.10 12.70
C GLN A 299 1.17 22.48 12.99
N ARG A 300 2.13 22.18 12.11
CA ARG A 300 3.53 22.61 12.30
C ARG A 300 3.64 24.13 12.28
N MET A 301 2.94 24.80 11.36
CA MET A 301 2.93 26.26 11.28
C MET A 301 2.33 26.90 12.54
N VAL A 302 1.20 26.37 13.03
CA VAL A 302 0.53 26.90 14.23
C VAL A 302 1.36 26.63 15.50
N LYS A 303 1.96 25.43 15.64
CA LYS A 303 2.79 25.09 16.81
C LYS A 303 4.06 25.95 16.90
N ALA A 304 4.68 26.30 15.77
CA ALA A 304 5.84 27.19 15.76
C ALA A 304 5.49 28.61 16.23
N SER A 305 4.41 29.19 15.68
CA SER A 305 3.93 30.52 16.09
C SER A 305 3.46 30.56 17.56
N PHE A 306 2.85 29.47 18.03
CA PHE A 306 2.46 29.35 19.44
C PHE A 306 3.68 29.36 20.37
N TRP A 307 4.72 28.58 20.08
CA TRP A 307 5.94 28.54 20.88
C TRP A 307 6.69 29.87 20.87
N GLU A 308 6.72 30.55 19.74
CA GLU A 308 7.30 31.89 19.62
C GLU A 308 6.57 32.88 20.55
N THR A 309 5.24 32.86 20.55
CA THR A 309 4.42 33.73 21.42
C THR A 309 4.64 33.42 22.90
N VAL A 310 4.68 32.14 23.28
CA VAL A 310 4.96 31.71 24.66
C VAL A 310 6.36 32.16 25.10
N LEU A 311 7.35 32.06 24.21
CA LEU A 311 8.73 32.47 24.50
C LEU A 311 8.83 34.00 24.66
N PHE A 312 8.14 34.79 23.84
CA PHE A 312 8.05 36.24 24.01
C PHE A 312 7.38 36.65 25.33
N VAL A 313 6.28 36.01 25.70
CA VAL A 313 5.63 36.24 27.00
C VAL A 313 6.57 35.84 28.15
N GLY A 314 7.29 34.73 28.02
CA GLY A 314 8.27 34.30 29.02
C GLY A 314 9.41 35.30 29.21
N ILE A 315 10.01 35.80 28.11
CA ILE A 315 11.08 36.80 28.15
C ILE A 315 10.59 38.11 28.77
N THR A 316 9.41 38.60 28.36
CA THR A 316 8.87 39.86 28.91
C THR A 316 8.56 39.75 30.40
N LEU A 317 7.97 38.63 30.85
CA LEU A 317 7.76 38.38 32.28
C LEU A 317 9.08 38.31 33.05
N MET A 318 10.11 37.68 32.47
CA MET A 318 11.44 37.59 33.08
C MET A 318 12.14 38.95 33.16
N GLN A 319 11.98 39.82 32.15
CA GLN A 319 12.48 41.20 32.19
C GLN A 319 11.80 42.02 33.29
N VAL A 320 10.46 41.93 33.39
CA VAL A 320 9.70 42.61 34.46
C VAL A 320 10.14 42.11 35.83
N TYR A 321 10.34 40.79 35.98
CA TYR A 321 10.81 40.19 37.23
C TYR A 321 12.21 40.68 37.61
N LEU A 322 13.15 40.74 36.66
CA LEU A 322 14.51 41.21 36.90
C LEU A 322 14.54 42.69 37.32
N ILE A 323 13.75 43.54 36.66
CA ILE A 323 13.60 44.96 37.01
C ILE A 323 13.04 45.08 38.43
N HIS A 324 11.97 44.35 38.74
CA HIS A 324 11.36 44.36 40.07
C HIS A 324 12.35 43.93 41.15
N THR A 325 13.10 42.84 40.90
CA THR A 325 14.09 42.29 41.82
C THR A 325 15.26 43.26 42.01
N TRP A 326 15.67 43.96 40.96
CA TRP A 326 16.72 44.97 41.03
C TRP A 326 16.31 46.17 41.91
N PHE A 327 15.07 46.64 41.79
CA PHE A 327 14.55 47.71 42.65
C PHE A 327 14.34 47.28 44.11
N THR A 328 13.89 46.04 44.36
CA THR A 328 13.66 45.54 45.73
C THR A 328 14.94 45.11 46.44
N SER A 329 15.97 44.67 45.71
CA SER A 329 17.24 44.22 46.29
C SER A 329 18.15 45.38 46.71
N GLY A 330 17.65 46.61 46.70
CA GLY A 330 18.33 47.77 47.29
C GLY A 330 19.51 48.25 46.45
N ALA A 331 19.28 48.57 45.18
CA ALA A 331 20.20 49.46 44.47
C ALA A 331 20.38 50.73 45.34
N PRO A 332 21.59 51.01 45.85
CA PRO A 332 21.82 52.17 46.69
C PRO A 332 21.46 53.41 45.88
N VAL A 333 20.49 54.17 46.40
CA VAL A 333 19.99 55.40 45.80
C VAL A 333 21.19 56.27 45.42
N LEU A 334 21.50 56.35 44.13
CA LEU A 334 22.47 57.29 43.57
C LEU A 334 21.85 58.68 43.73
N GLY A 335 22.10 59.29 44.88
CA GLY A 335 21.58 60.61 45.23
C GLY A 335 21.83 60.95 46.68
N ARG A 336 23.10 61.23 47.02
CA ARG A 336 23.43 62.23 48.04
C ARG A 336 24.29 63.30 47.40
#